data_AF-A0A966CEC9-F1
#
_entry.id   AF-A0A966CEC9-F1
#
_cell.length_a   1.000
_cell.length_b   1.000
_cell.length_c   1.000
_cell.angle_alpha   90.00
_cell.angle_beta   90.00
_cell.angle_gamma   90.00
#
_symmetry.space_group_name_H-M   'P 1'
#
loop_
_entity.id
_entity.type
_entity.pdbx_description
1 polymer ?
#
loop_
_entity_poly.entity_id
_entity_poly.type
_entity_poly.pdbx_seq_one_letter_code
_entity_poly.pdbx_strand_id
1 'polypeptide(L)'
;MEIETMKAFETFLPIFEFGIQRMNGSERRIYLAQIAKQLGYGGIKIVSDHFSIDFKTLQKGMEELESGNYIIDAFDKRGRKGIEVHLPNILDDIKSIVDSESQTDPRFEDNRLFTRLTPEIIKTQLHKKGYKIEELPTNQTIYNKVKELGYSFSTIQKTKPLKKIAETDAIFKKNKASQ
;
A
#
# COMPACT_ATOMS: atom_id res chain seq x y z
N MET A 1 -30.33 14.22 37.58
CA MET A 1 -30.02 12.83 37.19
C MET A 1 -30.68 11.95 38.23
N GLU A 2 -31.47 10.98 37.79
CA GLU A 2 -32.20 10.10 38.70
C GLU A 2 -31.23 9.10 39.32
N ILE A 3 -31.26 8.94 40.64
CA ILE A 3 -30.37 8.01 41.36
C ILE A 3 -30.55 6.57 40.84
N GLU A 4 -31.74 6.25 40.37
CA GLU A 4 -32.10 4.95 39.80
C GLU A 4 -31.38 4.67 38.47
N THR A 5 -31.23 5.66 37.59
CA THR A 5 -30.55 5.47 36.30
C THR A 5 -29.06 5.22 36.48
N MET A 6 -28.42 5.86 37.46
CA MET A 6 -27.01 5.58 37.80
C MET A 6 -26.81 4.19 38.39
N LYS A 7 -27.68 3.75 39.30
CA LYS A 7 -27.61 2.38 39.83
C LYS A 7 -27.80 1.33 38.73
N ALA A 8 -28.73 1.58 37.81
CA ALA A 8 -28.92 0.71 36.65
C ALA A 8 -27.66 0.66 35.77
N PHE A 9 -27.05 1.82 35.49
CA PHE A 9 -25.82 1.90 34.72
C PHE A 9 -24.67 1.10 35.33
N GLU A 10 -24.44 1.24 36.64
CA GLU A 10 -23.43 0.47 37.35
C GLU A 10 -23.72 -1.05 37.30
N THR A 11 -24.99 -1.43 37.38
CA THR A 11 -25.43 -2.84 37.31
C THR A 11 -25.14 -3.46 35.94
N PHE A 12 -25.36 -2.70 34.85
CA PHE A 12 -25.17 -3.18 33.48
C PHE A 12 -23.77 -2.92 32.91
N LEU A 13 -22.87 -2.28 33.68
CA LEU A 13 -21.51 -1.94 33.25
C LEU A 13 -20.76 -3.12 32.58
N PRO A 14 -20.76 -4.35 33.15
CA PRO A 14 -20.03 -5.47 32.54
C PRO A 14 -20.55 -5.86 31.15
N ILE A 15 -21.86 -5.69 30.91
CA ILE A 15 -22.48 -5.97 29.60
C ILE A 15 -22.09 -4.90 28.60
N PHE A 16 -22.06 -3.64 29.02
CA PHE A 16 -21.60 -2.53 28.17
C PHE A 16 -20.13 -2.70 27.78
N GLU A 17 -19.26 -3.06 28.73
CA GLU A 17 -17.85 -3.34 28.48
C GLU A 17 -17.66 -4.48 27.47
N PHE A 18 -18.42 -5.57 27.62
CA PHE A 18 -18.40 -6.70 26.70
C PHE A 18 -18.81 -6.32 25.26
N GLY A 19 -19.78 -5.41 25.12
CA GLY A 19 -20.21 -4.87 23.83
C GLY A 19 -19.11 -3.99 23.20
N ILE A 20 -18.55 -3.07 23.98
CA ILE A 20 -17.51 -2.13 23.54
C ILE A 20 -16.26 -2.87 23.03
N GLN A 21 -15.89 -3.99 23.65
CA GLN A 21 -14.74 -4.79 23.21
C GLN A 21 -14.90 -5.41 21.82
N ARG A 22 -16.15 -5.58 21.34
CA ARG A 22 -16.43 -6.16 20.02
C ARG A 22 -16.67 -5.15 18.92
N MET A 23 -16.96 -3.89 19.28
CA MET A 23 -17.27 -2.83 18.32
C MET A 23 -16.05 -1.97 18.06
N ASN A 24 -15.89 -1.52 16.82
CA ASN A 24 -14.81 -0.64 16.41
C ASN A 24 -15.35 0.61 15.70
N GLY A 25 -14.52 1.66 15.62
CA GLY A 25 -14.82 2.85 14.82
C GLY A 25 -16.16 3.51 15.19
N SER A 26 -16.99 3.79 14.18
CA SER A 26 -18.29 4.46 14.33
C SER A 26 -19.29 3.65 15.17
N GLU A 27 -19.32 2.33 15.02
CA GLU A 27 -20.26 1.48 15.77
C GLU A 27 -20.06 1.62 17.29
N ARG A 28 -18.79 1.60 17.72
CA ARG A 28 -18.43 1.80 19.13
C ARG A 28 -18.86 3.18 19.63
N ARG A 29 -18.65 4.23 18.82
CA ARG A 29 -19.03 5.61 19.19
C ARG A 29 -20.54 5.77 19.32
N ILE A 30 -21.30 5.23 18.37
CA ILE A 30 -22.78 5.26 18.37
C ILE A 30 -23.32 4.50 19.58
N TYR A 31 -22.75 3.33 19.90
CA TYR A 31 -23.16 2.56 21.06
C TYR A 31 -22.98 3.33 22.37
N LEU A 32 -21.82 3.95 22.55
CA LEU A 32 -21.53 4.79 23.72
C LEU A 32 -22.39 6.05 23.77
N ALA A 33 -22.64 6.67 22.62
CA ALA A 33 -23.55 7.80 22.51
C ALA A 33 -24.98 7.42 22.89
N GLN A 34 -25.45 6.22 22.51
CA GLN A 34 -26.75 5.71 22.92
C GLN A 34 -26.82 5.54 24.44
N ILE A 35 -25.80 4.97 25.07
CA ILE A 35 -25.72 4.86 26.54
C ILE A 35 -25.77 6.24 27.19
N ALA A 36 -24.95 7.19 26.70
CA ALA A 36 -24.91 8.55 27.20
C ALA A 36 -26.26 9.27 27.07
N LYS A 37 -26.98 9.03 25.95
CA LYS A 37 -28.32 9.58 25.71
C LYS A 37 -29.36 9.01 26.68
N GLN A 38 -29.30 7.72 27.00
CA GLN A 38 -30.20 7.08 27.98
C GLN A 38 -29.96 7.56 29.41
N LEU A 39 -28.71 7.92 29.76
CA LEU A 39 -28.38 8.51 31.06
C LEU A 39 -28.91 9.94 31.23
N GLY A 40 -29.23 10.62 30.12
CA GLY A 40 -29.75 11.98 30.12
C GLY A 40 -28.69 13.04 30.45
N TYR A 41 -29.07 14.06 31.23
CA TYR A 41 -28.19 15.19 31.53
C TYR A 41 -26.92 14.75 32.27
N GLY A 42 -25.75 15.07 31.69
CA GLY A 42 -24.45 14.67 32.23
C GLY A 42 -23.98 13.27 31.80
N GLY A 43 -24.81 12.52 31.06
CA GLY A 43 -24.47 11.16 30.60
C GLY A 43 -23.20 11.09 29.78
N ILE A 44 -22.93 12.07 28.91
CA ILE A 44 -21.68 12.14 28.14
C ILE A 44 -20.46 12.17 29.06
N LYS A 45 -20.49 12.98 30.13
CA LYS A 45 -19.39 13.08 31.08
C LYS A 45 -19.17 11.77 31.82
N ILE A 46 -20.24 11.14 32.29
CA ILE A 46 -20.18 9.85 32.99
C ILE A 46 -19.56 8.78 32.10
N VAL A 47 -20.05 8.64 30.86
CA VAL A 47 -19.54 7.64 29.91
C VAL A 47 -18.09 7.95 29.53
N SER A 48 -17.73 9.22 29.35
CA SER A 48 -16.35 9.66 29.08
C SER A 48 -15.41 9.25 30.21
N ASP A 49 -15.80 9.54 31.46
CA ASP A 49 -15.00 9.27 32.65
C ASP A 49 -14.86 7.76 32.90
N HIS A 50 -15.96 7.00 32.83
CA HIS A 50 -15.96 5.55 33.08
C HIS A 50 -15.18 4.76 32.03
N PHE A 51 -15.41 5.04 30.73
CA PHE A 51 -14.76 4.28 29.65
C PHE A 51 -13.43 4.89 29.22
N SER A 52 -12.97 5.98 29.85
CA SER A 52 -11.75 6.71 29.49
C SER A 52 -11.71 7.11 28.01
N ILE A 53 -12.83 7.63 27.51
CA ILE A 53 -12.98 8.04 26.11
C ILE A 53 -13.04 9.55 26.04
N ASP A 54 -12.38 10.13 25.03
CA ASP A 54 -12.38 11.58 24.83
C ASP A 54 -13.79 12.11 24.54
N PHE A 55 -14.12 13.25 25.15
CA PHE A 55 -15.41 13.90 25.01
C PHE A 55 -15.79 14.16 23.54
N LYS A 56 -14.83 14.56 22.69
CA LYS A 56 -15.11 14.83 21.26
C LYS A 56 -15.45 13.55 20.50
N THR A 57 -14.90 12.41 20.93
CA THR A 57 -15.22 11.10 20.34
C THR A 57 -16.66 10.71 20.64
N LEU A 58 -17.14 10.97 21.85
CA LEU A 58 -18.54 10.77 22.23
C LEU A 58 -19.47 11.76 21.50
N GLN A 59 -19.07 13.02 21.38
CA GLN A 59 -19.83 14.03 20.65
C GLN A 59 -19.99 13.65 19.16
N LYS A 60 -18.91 13.17 18.53
CA LYS A 60 -18.96 12.61 17.17
C LYS A 60 -19.95 11.44 17.09
N GLY A 61 -19.96 10.56 18.10
CA GLY A 61 -20.94 9.47 18.19
C GLY A 61 -22.39 9.92 18.33
N MET A 62 -22.64 11.02 19.04
CA MET A 62 -23.97 11.63 19.15
C MET A 62 -24.45 12.18 17.81
N GLU A 63 -23.58 12.87 17.08
CA GLU A 63 -23.88 13.36 15.72
C GLU A 63 -24.14 12.19 14.75
N GLU A 64 -23.35 11.11 14.83
CA GLU A 64 -23.56 9.87 14.06
C GLU A 64 -24.91 9.22 14.40
N LEU A 65 -25.28 9.22 15.68
CA LEU A 65 -26.55 8.65 16.16
C LEU A 65 -27.77 9.48 15.73
N GLU A 66 -27.67 10.81 15.74
CA GLU A 66 -28.76 11.72 15.34
C GLU A 66 -28.93 11.77 13.82
N SER A 67 -27.82 11.79 13.07
CA SER A 67 -27.84 11.81 11.62
C SER A 67 -28.17 10.45 10.99
N GLY A 68 -28.02 9.35 11.73
CA GLY A 68 -28.18 7.98 11.25
C GLY A 68 -27.10 7.52 10.27
N ASN A 69 -26.04 8.33 10.08
CA ASN A 69 -24.97 8.08 9.12
C ASN A 69 -23.62 8.00 9.83
N TYR A 70 -22.74 7.12 9.37
CA TYR A 70 -21.38 7.02 9.89
C TYR A 70 -20.53 8.20 9.39
N ILE A 71 -19.83 8.86 10.30
CA ILE A 71 -18.86 9.90 9.94
C ILE A 71 -17.54 9.21 9.60
N ILE A 72 -17.36 8.94 8.31
CA ILE A 72 -16.18 8.30 7.74
C ILE A 72 -15.00 9.27 7.80
N ASP A 73 -13.88 8.81 8.37
CA ASP A 73 -12.66 9.59 8.41
C ASP A 73 -12.02 9.65 7.01
N ALA A 74 -11.72 10.86 6.54
CA ALA A 74 -11.09 11.09 5.25
C ALA A 74 -9.57 10.84 5.29
N PHE A 75 -9.16 9.62 5.64
CA PHE A 75 -7.76 9.21 5.69
C PHE A 75 -7.09 9.31 4.31
N ASP A 76 -7.85 8.99 3.26
CA ASP A 76 -7.43 9.12 1.87
C ASP A 76 -6.99 10.54 1.53
N LYS A 77 -7.64 11.57 2.07
CA LYS A 77 -7.30 12.98 1.80
C LYS A 77 -6.05 13.46 2.55
N ARG A 78 -5.55 12.70 3.52
CA ARG A 78 -4.39 13.07 4.34
C ARG A 78 -3.10 12.55 3.71
N GLY A 79 -1.97 13.15 4.09
CA GLY A 79 -0.63 12.69 3.72
C GLY A 79 -0.18 13.08 2.31
N ARG A 80 1.07 12.72 2.00
CA ARG A 80 1.69 12.97 0.69
C ARG A 80 1.13 12.01 -0.34
N LYS A 81 0.62 12.55 -1.45
CA LYS A 81 0.09 11.75 -2.56
C LYS A 81 1.22 11.10 -3.37
N GLY A 82 0.89 9.95 -3.95
CA GLY A 82 1.76 9.25 -4.90
C GLY A 82 2.00 10.09 -6.15
N ILE A 83 3.04 9.73 -6.91
CA ILE A 83 3.38 10.43 -8.14
C ILE A 83 2.27 10.33 -9.19
N GLU A 84 1.44 9.27 -9.16
CA GLU A 84 0.34 9.10 -10.11
C GLU A 84 -0.72 10.20 -10.00
N VAL A 85 -0.90 10.75 -8.81
CA VAL A 85 -1.88 11.83 -8.60
C VAL A 85 -1.40 13.12 -9.27
N HIS A 86 -0.09 13.33 -9.33
CA HIS A 86 0.51 14.51 -9.94
C HIS A 86 0.76 14.33 -11.43
N LEU A 87 1.13 13.11 -11.85
CA LEU A 87 1.43 12.73 -13.22
C LEU A 87 0.58 11.50 -13.58
N PRO A 88 -0.65 11.68 -14.09
CA PRO A 88 -1.60 10.58 -14.27
C PRO A 88 -1.09 9.48 -15.22
N ASN A 89 -0.36 9.86 -16.27
CA ASN A 89 0.10 8.93 -17.30
C ASN A 89 1.46 8.28 -16.99
N ILE A 90 2.09 8.63 -15.85
CA ILE A 90 3.48 8.24 -15.58
C ILE A 90 3.66 6.72 -15.46
N LEU A 91 2.67 6.01 -14.91
CA LEU A 91 2.74 4.56 -14.77
C LEU A 91 2.65 3.86 -16.11
N ASP A 92 1.74 4.30 -16.97
CA ASP A 92 1.59 3.75 -18.32
C ASP A 92 2.85 4.00 -19.15
N ASP A 93 3.47 5.18 -18.98
CA ASP A 93 4.71 5.50 -19.67
C ASP A 93 5.91 4.71 -19.16
N ILE A 94 6.03 4.52 -17.85
CA ILE A 94 7.01 3.62 -17.24
C ILE A 94 6.79 2.20 -17.77
N LYS A 95 5.55 1.71 -17.76
CA LYS A 95 5.21 0.38 -18.24
C LYS A 95 5.58 0.20 -19.71
N SER A 96 5.22 1.14 -20.57
CA SER A 96 5.58 1.15 -22.00
C SER A 96 7.09 1.09 -22.23
N ILE A 97 7.88 1.81 -21.43
CA ILE A 97 9.35 1.80 -21.50
C ILE A 97 9.88 0.44 -21.06
N VAL A 98 9.39 -0.07 -19.93
CA VAL A 98 9.90 -1.27 -19.28
C VAL A 98 9.50 -2.53 -20.06
N ASP A 99 8.29 -2.58 -20.61
CA ASP A 99 7.79 -3.69 -21.43
C ASP A 99 8.68 -3.94 -22.65
N SER A 100 9.14 -2.88 -23.31
CA SER A 100 10.00 -2.98 -24.51
C SER A 100 11.34 -3.66 -24.24
N GLU A 101 11.84 -3.61 -22.99
CA GLU A 101 13.15 -4.13 -22.57
C GLU A 101 13.00 -5.21 -21.50
N SER A 102 11.80 -5.78 -21.38
CA SER A 102 11.49 -6.87 -20.45
C SER A 102 11.78 -8.23 -21.07
N GLN A 103 12.28 -9.15 -20.24
CA GLN A 103 12.58 -10.53 -20.62
C GLN A 103 12.05 -11.47 -19.55
N THR A 104 11.59 -12.65 -19.96
CA THR A 104 11.26 -13.73 -19.02
C THR A 104 12.53 -14.25 -18.33
N ASP A 105 12.36 -14.90 -17.18
CA ASP A 105 13.46 -15.59 -16.49
C ASP A 105 14.26 -16.47 -17.46
N PRO A 106 15.58 -16.26 -17.61
CA PRO A 106 16.44 -17.11 -18.43
C PRO A 106 16.43 -18.59 -18.04
N ARG A 107 16.12 -18.92 -16.78
CA ARG A 107 16.00 -20.31 -16.31
C ARG A 107 14.62 -20.91 -16.59
N PHE A 108 13.64 -20.09 -16.96
CA PHE A 108 12.24 -20.47 -17.15
C PHE A 108 11.63 -21.20 -15.93
N GLU A 109 12.15 -20.93 -14.72
CA GLU A 109 11.61 -21.48 -13.48
C GLU A 109 10.38 -20.67 -13.03
N ASP A 110 10.44 -19.35 -13.19
CA ASP A 110 9.40 -18.41 -12.79
C ASP A 110 8.88 -17.56 -13.97
N ASN A 111 7.60 -17.15 -13.92
CA ASN A 111 6.99 -16.19 -14.86
C ASN A 111 7.35 -14.72 -14.57
N ARG A 112 8.50 -14.46 -13.92
CA ARG A 112 8.91 -13.10 -13.58
C ARG A 112 9.48 -12.40 -14.80
N LEU A 113 9.08 -11.15 -15.00
CA LEU A 113 9.63 -10.28 -16.03
C LEU A 113 10.80 -9.47 -15.45
N PHE A 114 11.96 -9.69 -16.02
CA PHE A 114 13.18 -8.99 -15.69
C PHE A 114 13.46 -7.88 -16.68
N THR A 115 13.91 -6.73 -16.18
CA THR A 115 14.24 -5.58 -17.03
C THR A 115 15.68 -5.18 -16.83
N ARG A 116 16.33 -4.82 -17.94
CA ARG A 116 17.75 -4.40 -17.97
C ARG A 116 17.95 -2.93 -17.62
N LEU A 117 16.87 -2.16 -17.62
CA LEU A 117 16.92 -0.72 -17.48
C LEU A 117 17.23 -0.36 -16.03
N THR A 118 18.17 0.56 -15.81
CA THR A 118 18.33 1.16 -14.48
C THR A 118 17.28 2.27 -14.31
N PRO A 119 16.90 2.61 -13.07
CA PRO A 119 15.98 3.72 -12.81
C PRO A 119 16.43 5.06 -13.43
N GLU A 120 17.74 5.29 -13.55
CA GLU A 120 18.32 6.47 -14.21
C GLU A 120 18.04 6.51 -15.71
N ILE A 121 18.13 5.37 -16.37
CA ILE A 121 17.82 5.25 -17.80
C ILE A 121 16.32 5.45 -18.03
N ILE A 122 15.48 4.85 -17.18
CA ILE A 122 14.03 5.05 -17.23
C ILE A 122 13.69 6.54 -17.05
N LYS A 123 14.32 7.22 -16.09
CA LYS A 123 14.15 8.66 -15.87
C LYS A 123 14.52 9.47 -17.13
N THR A 124 15.62 9.11 -17.79
CA THR A 124 16.06 9.75 -19.04
C THR A 124 15.10 9.48 -20.20
N GLN A 125 14.55 8.27 -20.29
CA GLN A 125 13.56 7.91 -21.31
C GLN A 125 12.22 8.62 -21.07
N LEU A 126 11.81 8.78 -19.82
CA LEU A 126 10.65 9.61 -19.46
C LEU A 126 10.88 11.08 -19.85
N HIS A 127 12.07 11.62 -19.62
CA HIS A 127 12.39 12.96 -20.09
C HIS A 127 12.25 13.10 -21.61
N LYS A 128 12.68 12.09 -22.39
CA LYS A 128 12.48 12.07 -23.85
C LYS A 128 11.00 12.00 -24.28
N LYS A 129 10.12 11.48 -23.43
CA LYS A 129 8.66 11.47 -23.64
C LYS A 129 7.97 12.81 -23.32
N GLY A 130 8.72 13.81 -22.82
CA GLY A 130 8.22 15.17 -22.59
C GLY A 130 8.06 15.59 -21.13
N TYR A 131 8.43 14.73 -20.17
CA TYR A 131 8.42 15.07 -18.75
C TYR A 131 9.62 15.95 -18.39
N LYS A 132 9.44 16.96 -17.53
CA LYS A 132 10.57 17.76 -17.01
C LYS A 132 11.34 16.98 -15.96
N ILE A 133 12.67 17.12 -15.95
CA ILE A 133 13.57 16.41 -15.01
C ILE A 133 13.22 16.72 -13.55
N GLU A 134 12.80 17.96 -13.28
CA GLU A 134 12.44 18.48 -11.95
C GLU A 134 11.13 17.88 -11.40
N GLU A 135 10.19 17.58 -12.29
CA GLU A 135 8.89 16.99 -11.95
C GLU A 135 8.99 15.47 -11.79
N LEU A 136 10.05 14.85 -12.35
CA LEU A 136 10.27 13.42 -12.26
C LEU A 136 10.74 13.00 -10.86
N PRO A 137 10.22 11.87 -10.34
CA PRO A 137 10.52 11.43 -9.00
C PRO A 137 11.99 10.94 -8.87
N THR A 138 12.38 10.58 -7.66
CA THR A 138 13.72 10.04 -7.39
C THR A 138 13.87 8.65 -8.00
N ASN A 139 15.12 8.24 -8.22
CA ASN A 139 15.44 6.91 -8.74
C ASN A 139 14.83 5.78 -7.90
N GLN A 140 14.78 5.96 -6.57
CA GLN A 140 14.16 4.98 -5.67
C GLN A 140 12.64 4.88 -5.87
N THR A 141 11.96 6.00 -6.10
CA THR A 141 10.53 5.97 -6.40
C THR A 141 10.25 5.26 -7.72
N ILE A 142 11.05 5.53 -8.76
CA ILE A 142 10.93 4.82 -10.04
C ILE A 142 11.16 3.32 -9.84
N TYR A 143 12.18 2.93 -9.07
CA TYR A 143 12.44 1.54 -8.72
C TYR A 143 11.23 0.88 -8.06
N ASN A 144 10.63 1.54 -7.06
CA ASN A 144 9.46 1.01 -6.36
C ASN A 144 8.26 0.88 -7.31
N LYS A 145 8.02 1.85 -8.19
CA LYS A 145 6.92 1.80 -9.17
C LYS A 145 7.08 0.69 -10.19
N VAL A 146 8.30 0.47 -10.70
CA VAL A 146 8.58 -0.66 -11.59
C VAL A 146 8.34 -2.00 -10.89
N LYS A 147 8.69 -2.11 -9.60
CA LYS A 147 8.42 -3.30 -8.79
C LYS A 147 6.93 -3.50 -8.51
N GLU A 148 6.19 -2.43 -8.23
CA GLU A 148 4.72 -2.46 -8.06
C GLU A 148 4.01 -2.91 -9.35
N LEU A 149 4.55 -2.56 -10.52
CA LEU A 149 4.07 -3.04 -11.82
C LEU A 149 4.40 -4.52 -12.11
N GLY A 150 5.14 -5.19 -11.23
CA GLY A 150 5.46 -6.62 -11.33
C GLY A 150 6.79 -6.95 -12.01
N TYR A 151 7.61 -5.95 -12.36
CA TYR A 151 8.92 -6.19 -12.96
C TYR A 151 10.02 -6.28 -11.90
N SER A 152 11.08 -7.00 -12.24
CA SER A 152 12.28 -7.11 -11.40
C SER A 152 13.50 -6.56 -12.14
N PHE A 153 14.30 -5.76 -11.46
CA PHE A 153 15.59 -5.33 -12.00
C PHE A 153 16.59 -6.48 -11.88
N SER A 154 17.23 -6.86 -12.99
CA SER A 154 18.36 -7.78 -12.96
C SER A 154 19.47 -7.35 -13.90
N THR A 155 20.70 -7.57 -13.46
CA THR A 155 21.85 -7.52 -14.35
C THR A 155 21.94 -8.84 -15.09
N ILE A 156 21.87 -8.79 -16.41
CA ILE A 156 22.01 -10.01 -17.21
C ILE A 156 23.49 -10.35 -17.33
N GLN A 157 23.85 -11.57 -16.91
CA GLN A 157 25.14 -12.13 -17.29
C GLN A 157 25.14 -12.36 -18.80
N LYS A 158 26.00 -11.65 -19.53
CA LYS A 158 26.24 -11.95 -20.94
C LYS A 158 26.66 -13.41 -21.09
N THR A 159 26.25 -14.04 -22.18
CA THR A 159 26.74 -15.36 -22.57
C THR A 159 28.28 -15.34 -22.56
N LYS A 160 28.90 -16.25 -21.80
CA LYS A 160 30.34 -16.50 -21.89
C LYS A 160 30.57 -17.52 -23.00
N PRO A 161 30.95 -17.12 -24.23
CA PRO A 161 31.20 -18.07 -25.29
C PRO A 161 32.36 -18.99 -24.90
N LEU A 162 32.16 -20.30 -25.03
CA LEU A 162 33.24 -21.27 -24.87
C LEU A 162 34.19 -21.11 -26.07
N LYS A 163 35.35 -20.48 -25.85
CA LYS A 163 36.30 -20.14 -26.92
C LYS A 163 36.94 -21.38 -27.59
N LYS A 164 37.08 -22.50 -26.88
CA LYS A 164 37.61 -23.76 -27.39
C LYS A 164 36.98 -24.94 -26.66
N ILE A 165 36.57 -25.96 -27.41
CA ILE A 165 36.08 -27.25 -26.90
C ILE A 165 37.20 -28.28 -27.17
N ALA A 166 37.41 -29.26 -26.29
CA ALA A 166 38.47 -30.27 -26.46
C ALA A 166 38.31 -31.06 -27.79
N GLU A 167 37.08 -31.23 -28.25
CA GLU A 167 36.73 -31.91 -29.50
C GLU A 167 37.23 -31.16 -30.75
N THR A 168 37.35 -29.82 -30.68
CA THR A 168 37.81 -29.00 -31.81
C THR A 168 39.23 -29.36 -32.23
N ASP A 169 40.13 -29.57 -31.28
CA ASP A 169 41.54 -29.91 -31.56
C ASP A 169 41.66 -31.32 -32.20
N ALA A 170 40.78 -32.24 -31.83
CA ALA A 170 40.71 -33.58 -32.45
C ALA A 170 40.21 -33.51 -33.91
N ILE A 171 39.21 -32.67 -34.19
CA ILE A 171 38.70 -32.43 -35.54
C ILE A 171 39.79 -31.81 -36.44
N PHE A 172 40.51 -30.80 -35.94
CA PHE A 172 41.62 -30.19 -36.70
C PHE A 172 42.75 -31.18 -37.01
N LYS A 173 43.08 -32.09 -36.08
CA LYS A 173 44.06 -33.16 -36.32
C LYS A 173 43.60 -34.15 -37.40
N LYS A 174 42.33 -34.58 -37.37
CA LYS A 174 41.79 -35.53 -38.36
C LYS A 174 41.80 -34.96 -39.77
N ASN A 175 41.44 -33.69 -39.94
CA ASN A 175 41.42 -33.03 -41.24
C ASN A 175 42.84 -32.82 -41.79
N LYS A 176 43.82 -32.53 -40.93
CA LYS A 176 45.23 -32.38 -41.33
C LYS A 176 45.89 -33.71 -41.71
N ALA A 177 45.43 -34.83 -41.15
CA ALA A 177 45.92 -36.17 -41.47
C ALA A 177 45.32 -36.75 -42.76
N SER A 178 44.30 -36.10 -43.34
CA SER A 178 43.60 -36.55 -44.56
C SER A 178 44.04 -35.77 -45.82
N GLN A 179 45.08 -34.95 -45.72
CA GLN A 179 45.74 -34.20 -46.79
C GLN A 179 47.15 -34.76 -47.00
#